data_AF-A0A5M9N5N9-F1
#
_entry.id   AF-A0A5M9N5N9-F1
#
_cell.length_a   1.000
_cell.length_b   1.000
_cell.length_c   1.000
_cell.angle_alpha   90.00
_cell.angle_beta   90.00
_cell.angle_gamma   90.00
#
_symmetry.space_group_name_H-M   'P 1'
#
loop_
_entity.id
_entity.type
_entity.pdbx_description
1 polymer ?
#
loop_
_entity_poly.entity_id
_entity_poly.type
_entity_poly.pdbx_seq_one_letter_code
_entity_poly.pdbx_strand_id
1 'polypeptide(L)'
;MMSKFTGKGFMDDPSLSDRERLDAFRSSIESATSRADLDQVLMNRLIVAFAEKMGCKTILWGDSDSRLAAKTLANVAKGRGSSLIWQVSDGMSPFGLEFAFPLRDLFTIELRNYAGLFPELSRLILPDELPSETTLTKNLSIDELMMRYVLTQGEKYPGIMLNVTRTASKLQSSEELTDLSQVKALNSAMHALGLVLI
;
A
#
# COMPACT_ATOMS: atom_id res chain seq x y z
N MET A 1 -3.80 24.61 3.29
CA MET A 1 -2.65 23.67 3.17
C MET A 1 -2.96 22.48 2.26
N MET A 2 -4.23 22.15 1.97
CA MET A 2 -4.60 21.15 0.94
C MET A 2 -4.78 21.73 -0.47
N SER A 3 -5.13 23.01 -0.60
CA SER A 3 -5.40 23.70 -1.89
C SER A 3 -4.22 23.74 -2.88
N LYS A 4 -2.99 23.43 -2.43
CA LYS A 4 -1.81 23.34 -3.30
C LYS A 4 -1.71 22.01 -4.07
N PHE A 5 -2.44 20.99 -3.62
CA PHE A 5 -2.34 19.61 -4.12
C PHE A 5 -3.63 19.12 -4.79
N THR A 6 -4.60 20.01 -4.94
CA THR A 6 -5.93 19.66 -5.40
C THR A 6 -6.09 20.00 -6.88
N GLY A 7 -6.66 19.08 -7.65
CA GLY A 7 -7.02 19.34 -9.04
C GLY A 7 -7.98 20.53 -9.15
N LYS A 8 -8.20 21.06 -10.36
CA LYS A 8 -9.00 22.27 -10.64
C LYS A 8 -10.44 22.29 -10.07
N GLY A 9 -10.91 21.24 -9.40
CA GLY A 9 -12.26 21.09 -8.86
C GLY A 9 -12.41 20.95 -7.33
N PHE A 10 -11.35 20.96 -6.52
CA PHE A 10 -11.50 20.88 -5.05
C PHE A 10 -11.07 22.16 -4.33
N MET A 11 -11.99 22.68 -3.50
CA MET A 11 -11.76 23.76 -2.57
C MET A 11 -11.88 23.22 -1.16
N ASP A 12 -10.81 23.36 -0.38
CA ASP A 12 -10.77 22.98 1.03
C ASP A 12 -11.67 23.93 1.83
N ASP A 13 -12.61 23.38 2.60
CA ASP A 13 -13.46 24.13 3.53
C ASP A 13 -13.02 23.83 4.98
N PRO A 14 -12.27 24.74 5.62
CA PRO A 14 -11.78 24.55 6.98
C PRO A 14 -12.88 24.55 8.06
N SER A 15 -14.13 24.89 7.72
CA SER A 15 -15.26 24.87 8.66
C SER A 15 -15.84 23.47 8.86
N LEU A 16 -15.55 22.53 7.95
CA LEU A 16 -16.00 21.14 8.02
C LEU A 16 -15.07 20.28 8.90
N SER A 17 -15.57 19.14 9.37
CA SER A 17 -14.73 18.18 10.11
C SER A 17 -13.65 17.57 9.21
N ASP A 18 -12.53 17.11 9.81
CA ASP A 18 -11.43 16.52 9.05
C ASP A 18 -11.86 15.31 8.20
N ARG A 19 -12.84 14.54 8.70
CA ARG A 19 -13.43 13.42 7.94
C ARG A 19 -14.16 13.93 6.70
N GLU A 20 -15.04 14.93 6.84
CA GLU A 20 -15.80 15.48 5.71
C GLU A 20 -14.88 16.12 4.66
N ARG A 21 -13.81 16.77 5.12
CA ARG A 21 -12.78 17.34 4.23
C ARG A 21 -12.03 16.26 3.45
N LEU A 22 -11.66 15.16 4.11
CA LEU A 22 -11.05 14.00 3.45
C LEU A 22 -12.01 13.34 2.46
N ASP A 23 -13.27 13.15 2.84
CA ASP A 23 -14.30 12.56 1.97
C ASP A 23 -14.51 13.43 0.71
N ALA A 24 -14.66 14.75 0.87
CA ALA A 24 -14.78 15.68 -0.25
C ALA A 24 -13.52 15.67 -1.15
N PHE A 25 -12.32 15.58 -0.56
CA PHE A 25 -11.08 15.47 -1.32
C PHE A 25 -11.02 14.17 -2.13
N ARG A 26 -11.35 13.03 -1.50
CA ARG A 26 -11.41 11.72 -2.17
C ARG A 26 -12.44 11.71 -3.30
N SER A 27 -13.61 12.34 -3.12
CA SER A 27 -14.64 12.47 -4.14
C SER A 27 -14.22 13.31 -5.35
N SER A 28 -13.26 14.22 -5.19
CA SER A 28 -12.76 15.05 -6.30
C SER A 28 -11.87 14.29 -7.30
N ILE A 29 -11.43 13.09 -6.96
CA ILE A 29 -10.55 12.27 -7.78
C ILE A 29 -11.40 11.36 -8.66
N GLU A 30 -11.28 11.47 -9.98
CA GLU A 30 -12.17 10.79 -10.94
C GLU A 30 -11.86 9.29 -11.09
N SER A 31 -10.58 8.91 -11.13
CA SER A 31 -10.14 7.54 -11.36
C SER A 31 -10.19 6.69 -10.09
N ALA A 32 -10.78 5.48 -10.18
CA ALA A 32 -10.78 4.51 -9.09
C ALA A 32 -9.37 4.13 -8.65
N THR A 33 -8.44 3.93 -9.59
CA THR A 33 -7.03 3.66 -9.30
C THR A 33 -6.38 4.81 -8.54
N SER A 34 -6.61 6.06 -8.95
CA SER A 34 -6.03 7.22 -8.27
C SER A 34 -6.57 7.40 -6.85
N ARG A 35 -7.85 7.11 -6.62
CA ARG A 35 -8.44 7.11 -5.27
C ARG A 35 -7.81 6.03 -4.39
N ALA A 36 -7.77 4.78 -4.86
CA ALA A 36 -7.18 3.67 -4.13
C ALA A 36 -5.70 3.92 -3.82
N ASP A 37 -4.94 4.45 -4.77
CA ASP A 37 -3.54 4.82 -4.56
C ASP A 37 -3.37 5.91 -3.50
N LEU A 38 -4.22 6.94 -3.51
CA LEU A 38 -4.21 7.97 -2.46
C LEU A 38 -4.45 7.34 -1.09
N ASP A 39 -5.44 6.46 -0.97
CA ASP A 39 -5.78 5.83 0.31
C ASP A 39 -4.62 5.02 0.86
N GLN A 40 -3.96 4.24 0.00
CA GLN A 40 -2.78 3.46 0.38
C GLN A 40 -1.63 4.37 0.81
N VAL A 41 -1.39 5.47 0.09
CA VAL A 41 -0.34 6.43 0.45
C VAL A 41 -0.62 7.07 1.81
N LEU A 42 -1.84 7.58 2.02
CA LEU A 42 -2.23 8.21 3.27
C LEU A 42 -2.16 7.24 4.45
N MET A 43 -2.63 6.00 4.26
CA MET A 43 -2.60 4.99 5.31
C MET A 43 -1.17 4.59 5.68
N ASN A 44 -0.31 4.35 4.69
CA ASN A 44 1.10 4.03 4.92
C ASN A 44 1.81 5.15 5.68
N ARG A 45 1.56 6.42 5.31
CA ARG A 45 2.15 7.57 6.01
C ARG A 45 1.67 7.71 7.43
N LEU A 46 0.38 7.52 7.66
CA LEU A 46 -0.19 7.54 9.00
C LEU A 46 0.46 6.49 9.88
N ILE A 47 0.61 5.26 9.39
CA ILE A 47 1.24 4.15 10.12
C ILE A 47 2.71 4.44 10.40
N VAL A 48 3.47 4.93 9.41
CA VAL A 48 4.88 5.31 9.56
C VAL A 48 5.03 6.43 10.59
N ALA A 49 4.28 7.53 10.46
CA ALA A 49 4.35 8.65 11.39
C ALA A 49 3.99 8.24 12.82
N PHE A 50 3.02 7.34 12.98
CA PHE A 50 2.67 6.78 14.28
C PHE A 50 3.82 5.92 14.84
N ALA A 51 4.41 5.04 14.03
CA ALA A 51 5.54 4.20 14.43
C ALA A 51 6.76 5.03 14.85
N GLU A 52 7.11 6.08 14.09
CA GLU A 52 8.19 7.01 14.43
C GLU A 52 7.91 7.72 15.75
N LYS A 53 6.70 8.25 15.94
CA LYS A 53 6.28 8.92 17.18
C LYS A 53 6.38 8.01 18.40
N MET A 54 6.11 6.72 18.22
CA MET A 54 6.20 5.71 19.27
C MET A 54 7.62 5.14 19.46
N GLY A 55 8.60 5.54 18.63
CA GLY A 55 9.96 5.02 18.69
C GLY A 55 10.08 3.56 18.24
N CYS A 56 9.15 3.09 17.42
CA CYS A 56 9.19 1.75 16.83
C CYS A 56 10.35 1.64 15.84
N LYS A 57 10.94 0.44 15.74
CA LYS A 57 11.99 0.13 14.74
C LYS A 57 11.45 -0.62 13.53
N THR A 58 10.35 -1.35 13.72
CA THR A 58 9.81 -2.28 12.74
C THR A 58 8.29 -2.14 12.66
N ILE A 59 7.75 -2.20 11.44
CA ILE A 59 6.31 -2.30 11.17
C ILE A 59 6.02 -3.70 10.62
N LEU A 60 5.04 -4.37 11.23
CA LEU A 60 4.55 -5.68 10.78
C LEU A 60 3.30 -5.48 9.93
N TRP A 61 3.39 -5.83 8.66
CA TRP A 61 2.28 -5.74 7.72
C TRP A 61 1.56 -7.09 7.63
N GLY A 62 0.24 -7.07 7.77
CA GLY A 62 -0.62 -8.26 7.73
C GLY A 62 -0.90 -8.78 6.31
N ASP A 63 -0.04 -8.50 5.35
CA ASP A 63 -0.22 -8.96 3.98
C ASP A 63 0.09 -10.46 3.85
N SER A 64 -0.88 -11.21 3.30
CA SER A 64 -0.74 -12.61 2.90
C SER A 64 0.04 -12.75 1.59
N ASP A 65 0.47 -13.96 1.21
CA ASP A 65 1.05 -14.22 -0.12
C ASP A 65 0.11 -13.73 -1.23
N SER A 66 -1.18 -14.04 -1.13
CA SER A 66 -2.19 -13.63 -2.12
C SER A 66 -2.25 -12.10 -2.26
N ARG A 67 -2.19 -11.38 -1.14
CA ARG A 67 -2.20 -9.91 -1.16
C ARG A 67 -0.89 -9.34 -1.67
N LEU A 68 0.25 -9.91 -1.29
CA LEU A 68 1.56 -9.51 -1.79
C LEU A 68 1.69 -9.75 -3.30
N ALA A 69 1.18 -10.87 -3.81
CA ALA A 69 1.14 -11.17 -5.24
C ALA A 69 0.27 -10.13 -5.98
N ALA A 70 -0.93 -9.84 -5.45
CA ALA A 70 -1.82 -8.82 -6.03
C ALA A 70 -1.18 -7.43 -6.03
N LYS A 71 -0.58 -7.01 -4.90
CA LYS A 71 0.17 -5.74 -4.76
C LYS A 71 1.33 -5.68 -5.75
N THR A 72 2.04 -6.79 -5.93
CA THR A 72 3.16 -6.89 -6.88
C THR A 72 2.67 -6.63 -8.31
N LEU A 73 1.67 -7.39 -8.76
CA LEU A 73 1.11 -7.24 -10.11
C LEU A 73 0.52 -5.84 -10.33
N ALA A 74 -0.15 -5.28 -9.32
CA ALA A 74 -0.72 -3.94 -9.40
C ALA A 74 0.36 -2.87 -9.55
N ASN A 75 1.44 -2.93 -8.76
CA ASN A 75 2.54 -1.98 -8.88
C ASN A 75 3.28 -2.11 -10.21
N VAL A 76 3.49 -3.33 -10.70
CA VAL A 76 4.09 -3.54 -12.04
C VAL A 76 3.19 -2.94 -13.12
N ALA A 77 1.88 -3.20 -13.09
CA ALA A 77 0.92 -2.63 -14.04
C ALA A 77 0.83 -1.10 -13.97
N LYS A 78 1.00 -0.52 -12.78
CA LYS A 78 1.07 0.94 -12.55
C LYS A 78 2.43 1.55 -12.91
N GLY A 79 3.42 0.75 -13.30
CA GLY A 79 4.78 1.21 -13.64
C GLY A 79 5.65 1.58 -12.43
N ARG A 80 5.33 1.08 -11.23
CA ARG A 80 5.99 1.41 -9.96
C ARG A 80 7.04 0.38 -9.52
N GLY A 81 7.86 -0.08 -10.47
CA GLY A 81 8.87 -1.11 -10.19
C GLY A 81 9.96 -0.66 -9.20
N SER A 82 10.33 0.63 -9.20
CA SER A 82 11.37 1.16 -8.32
C SER A 82 10.97 1.19 -6.84
N SER A 83 9.67 1.38 -6.56
CA SER A 83 9.14 1.40 -5.19
C SER A 83 8.58 0.07 -4.70
N LEU A 84 8.55 -0.93 -5.58
CA LEU A 84 7.92 -2.21 -5.31
C LEU A 84 8.60 -2.95 -4.14
N ILE A 85 9.93 -2.84 -4.03
CA ILE A 85 10.76 -3.64 -3.12
C ILE A 85 10.28 -3.55 -1.68
N TRP A 86 10.25 -2.33 -1.12
CA TRP A 86 9.81 -2.11 0.25
C TRP A 86 8.29 -2.21 0.44
N GLN A 87 7.51 -2.33 -0.64
CA GLN A 87 6.06 -2.51 -0.55
C GLN A 87 5.65 -3.98 -0.43
N VAL A 88 6.52 -4.92 -0.82
CA VAL A 88 6.17 -6.35 -0.85
C VAL A 88 7.25 -7.29 -0.31
N SER A 89 8.39 -6.75 0.16
CA SER A 89 9.51 -7.53 0.67
C SER A 89 9.97 -6.99 2.01
N ASP A 90 10.42 -7.89 2.88
CA ASP A 90 11.06 -7.51 4.13
C ASP A 90 12.31 -6.67 3.88
N GLY A 91 12.58 -5.72 4.78
CA GLY A 91 13.81 -4.94 4.77
C GLY A 91 13.62 -3.49 5.18
N MET A 92 14.69 -2.71 5.03
CA MET A 92 14.66 -1.28 5.35
C MET A 92 13.77 -0.53 4.37
N SER A 93 12.79 0.19 4.90
CA SER A 93 11.98 1.11 4.13
C SER A 93 12.73 2.45 3.92
N PRO A 94 12.31 3.26 2.93
CA PRO A 94 12.81 4.62 2.74
C PRO A 94 12.57 5.55 3.94
N PHE A 95 11.76 5.13 4.92
CA PHE A 95 11.44 5.89 6.12
C PHE A 95 12.37 5.58 7.29
N GLY A 96 13.39 4.74 7.11
CA GLY A 96 14.30 4.35 8.19
C GLY A 96 13.68 3.38 9.21
N LEU A 97 12.53 2.78 8.87
CA LEU A 97 11.89 1.70 9.61
C LEU A 97 12.05 0.39 8.85
N GLU A 98 12.22 -0.72 9.55
CA GLU A 98 12.17 -2.06 8.96
C GLU A 98 10.71 -2.44 8.69
N PHE A 99 10.40 -2.86 7.46
CA PHE A 99 9.10 -3.43 7.12
C PHE A 99 9.24 -4.95 7.09
N ALA A 100 8.28 -5.63 7.71
CA ALA A 100 8.24 -7.08 7.73
C ALA A 100 6.83 -7.62 7.45
N PHE A 101 6.75 -8.77 6.79
CA PHE A 101 5.51 -9.40 6.30
C PHE A 101 5.38 -10.84 6.84
N PRO A 102 5.00 -11.04 8.11
CA PRO A 102 5.00 -12.37 8.75
C PRO A 102 4.07 -13.39 8.09
N LEU A 103 3.06 -12.94 7.35
CA LEU A 103 2.06 -13.79 6.70
C LEU A 103 2.39 -14.06 5.22
N ARG A 104 3.58 -13.68 4.75
CA ARG A 104 3.95 -13.69 3.33
C ARG A 104 3.94 -15.06 2.64
N ASP A 105 3.96 -16.14 3.41
CA ASP A 105 3.94 -17.51 2.91
C ASP A 105 2.57 -18.20 3.08
N LEU A 106 1.56 -17.45 3.52
CA LEU A 106 0.19 -17.95 3.74
C LEU A 106 -0.76 -17.34 2.75
N PHE A 107 -1.63 -18.14 2.14
CA PHE A 107 -2.70 -17.64 1.29
C PHE A 107 -3.83 -17.01 2.11
N THR A 108 -4.55 -16.05 1.53
CA THR A 108 -5.69 -15.41 2.21
C THR A 108 -6.75 -16.44 2.63
N ILE A 109 -6.99 -17.48 1.83
CA ILE A 109 -7.94 -18.55 2.17
C ILE A 109 -7.49 -19.36 3.39
N GLU A 110 -6.20 -19.63 3.52
CA GLU A 110 -5.64 -20.35 4.67
C GLU A 110 -5.76 -19.52 5.95
N LEU A 111 -5.49 -18.22 5.87
CA LEU A 111 -5.66 -17.30 7.00
C LEU A 111 -7.13 -17.24 7.47
N ARG A 112 -8.08 -17.18 6.53
CA ARG A 112 -9.52 -17.20 6.85
C ARG A 112 -9.95 -18.52 7.48
N ASN A 113 -9.48 -19.65 6.93
CA ASN A 113 -9.77 -20.97 7.48
C ASN A 113 -9.20 -21.11 8.89
N TYR A 114 -7.96 -20.66 9.11
CA TYR A 114 -7.32 -20.68 10.42
C TYR A 114 -8.06 -19.79 11.43
N ALA A 115 -8.43 -18.57 11.04
CA ALA A 115 -9.21 -17.68 11.90
C ALA A 115 -10.62 -18.23 12.21
N GLY A 116 -11.20 -19.03 11.31
CA GLY A 116 -12.45 -19.74 11.57
C GLY A 116 -12.37 -20.74 12.73
N LEU A 117 -11.16 -21.24 13.06
CA LEU A 117 -10.92 -22.11 14.21
C LEU A 117 -10.82 -21.34 15.54
N PHE A 118 -10.51 -20.04 15.47
CA PHE A 118 -10.22 -19.17 16.62
C PHE A 118 -11.05 -17.87 16.52
N PRO A 119 -12.29 -17.85 17.03
CA PRO A 119 -13.21 -16.73 16.89
C PRO A 119 -12.66 -15.36 17.33
N GLU A 120 -11.71 -15.34 18.25
CA GLU A 120 -10.99 -14.15 18.71
C GLU A 120 -10.18 -13.46 17.60
N LEU A 121 -9.67 -14.22 16.62
CA LEU A 121 -8.88 -13.69 15.51
C LEU A 121 -9.75 -13.00 14.46
N SER A 122 -11.02 -13.39 14.35
CA SER A 122 -11.96 -12.79 13.38
C SER A 122 -12.12 -11.28 13.56
N ARG A 123 -11.91 -10.75 14.79
CA ARG A 123 -11.97 -9.31 15.07
C ARG A 123 -10.74 -8.55 14.59
N LEU A 124 -9.62 -9.25 14.36
CA LEU A 124 -8.36 -8.67 13.91
C LEU A 124 -8.28 -8.63 12.38
N ILE A 125 -9.09 -9.44 11.70
CA ILE A 125 -9.15 -9.46 10.24
C ILE A 125 -10.02 -8.30 9.77
N LEU A 126 -9.38 -7.31 9.16
CA LEU A 126 -10.09 -6.33 8.37
C LEU A 126 -10.54 -7.02 7.07
N PRO A 127 -11.86 -7.11 6.79
CA PRO A 127 -12.32 -7.70 5.56
C PRO A 127 -11.82 -6.87 4.38
N ASP A 128 -11.15 -7.52 3.43
CA ASP A 128 -11.08 -6.98 2.07
C ASP A 128 -12.51 -6.95 1.54
N GLU A 129 -13.12 -5.77 1.47
CA GLU A 129 -14.31 -5.57 0.65
C GLU A 129 -13.90 -5.79 -0.80
N LEU A 130 -13.94 -7.05 -1.22
CA LEU A 130 -13.72 -7.37 -2.61
C LEU A 130 -14.91 -6.78 -3.38
N PRO A 131 -14.68 -5.90 -4.36
CA PRO A 131 -15.78 -5.32 -5.11
C PRO A 131 -16.61 -6.45 -5.72
N SER A 132 -17.93 -6.32 -5.62
CA SER A 132 -18.91 -7.30 -6.08
C SER A 132 -18.53 -7.88 -7.44
N GLU A 133 -18.76 -9.17 -7.66
CA GLU A 133 -18.57 -9.80 -8.98
C GLU A 133 -19.37 -9.09 -10.08
N THR A 134 -20.47 -8.42 -9.72
CA THR A 134 -21.29 -7.62 -10.64
C THR A 134 -20.67 -6.26 -11.01
N THR A 135 -19.64 -5.80 -10.30
CA THR A 135 -18.92 -4.56 -10.63
C THR A 135 -18.15 -4.74 -11.93
N LEU A 136 -18.49 -3.92 -12.92
CA LEU A 136 -17.81 -3.88 -14.21
C LEU A 136 -16.33 -3.58 -14.03
N THR A 137 -15.46 -4.30 -14.75
CA THR A 137 -13.99 -4.15 -14.69
C THR A 137 -13.52 -2.72 -14.86
N LYS A 138 -14.18 -1.92 -15.71
CA LYS A 138 -13.84 -0.50 -15.93
C LYS A 138 -14.02 0.41 -14.72
N ASN A 139 -14.79 -0.04 -13.72
CA ASN A 139 -15.04 0.71 -12.49
C ASN A 139 -14.12 0.29 -11.35
N LEU A 140 -13.27 -0.72 -11.56
CA LEU A 140 -12.29 -1.19 -10.59
C LEU A 140 -11.01 -0.37 -10.70
N SER A 141 -10.38 -0.12 -9.57
CA SER A 141 -8.97 0.22 -9.51
C SER A 141 -8.12 -0.95 -10.02
N ILE A 142 -6.88 -0.65 -10.42
CA ILE A 142 -5.90 -1.69 -10.79
C ILE A 142 -5.68 -2.63 -9.60
N ASP A 143 -5.61 -2.12 -8.37
CA ASP A 143 -5.42 -2.90 -7.14
C ASP A 143 -6.58 -3.88 -6.91
N GLU A 144 -7.82 -3.44 -7.05
CA GLU A 144 -9.00 -4.30 -6.95
C GLU A 144 -9.04 -5.35 -8.06
N LEU A 145 -8.68 -4.96 -9.29
CA LEU A 145 -8.63 -5.88 -10.42
C LEU A 145 -7.59 -6.99 -10.19
N MET A 146 -6.41 -6.63 -9.69
CA MET A 146 -5.35 -7.60 -9.40
C MET A 146 -5.71 -8.48 -8.20
N MET A 147 -6.32 -7.93 -7.15
CA MET A 147 -6.81 -8.73 -6.03
C MET A 147 -7.86 -9.74 -6.50
N ARG A 148 -8.83 -9.30 -7.30
CA ARG A 148 -9.85 -10.19 -7.89
C ARG A 148 -9.21 -11.28 -8.74
N TYR A 149 -8.23 -10.94 -9.57
CA TYR A 149 -7.50 -11.93 -10.39
C TYR A 149 -6.83 -12.99 -9.52
N VAL A 150 -6.07 -12.59 -8.49
CA VAL A 150 -5.35 -13.53 -7.62
C VAL A 150 -6.32 -14.46 -6.87
N LEU A 151 -7.39 -13.89 -6.30
CA LEU A 151 -8.35 -14.66 -5.50
C LEU A 151 -9.28 -15.57 -6.33
N THR A 152 -9.39 -15.38 -7.64
CA THR A 152 -10.30 -16.18 -8.48
C THR A 152 -9.57 -17.06 -9.49
N GLN A 153 -8.59 -16.50 -10.20
CA GLN A 153 -7.80 -17.22 -11.21
C GLN A 153 -6.45 -17.67 -10.64
N GLY A 154 -5.83 -16.88 -9.78
CA GLY A 154 -4.55 -17.21 -9.14
C GLY A 154 -4.64 -18.43 -8.24
N GLU A 155 -5.74 -18.62 -7.50
CA GLU A 155 -5.96 -19.81 -6.65
C GLU A 155 -5.89 -21.14 -7.42
N LYS A 156 -6.20 -21.15 -8.72
CA LYS A 156 -6.10 -22.34 -9.57
C LYS A 156 -4.65 -22.75 -9.85
N TYR A 157 -3.70 -21.85 -9.62
CA TYR A 157 -2.27 -22.05 -9.87
C TYR A 157 -1.41 -21.51 -8.71
N PRO A 158 -1.45 -22.15 -7.53
CA PRO A 158 -0.79 -21.63 -6.32
C PRO A 158 0.72 -21.38 -6.50
N GLY A 159 1.40 -22.23 -7.28
CA GLY A 159 2.81 -22.07 -7.59
C GLY A 159 3.17 -20.81 -8.38
N ILE A 160 2.21 -20.21 -9.12
CA ILE A 160 2.46 -18.97 -9.87
C ILE A 160 2.50 -17.78 -8.91
N MET A 161 1.60 -17.70 -7.94
CA MET A 161 1.54 -16.57 -6.99
C MET A 161 2.80 -16.50 -6.11
N LEU A 162 3.27 -17.64 -5.63
CA LEU A 162 4.54 -17.75 -4.90
C LEU A 162 5.74 -17.29 -5.76
N ASN A 163 5.72 -17.57 -7.06
CA ASN A 163 6.77 -17.12 -7.96
C ASN A 163 6.73 -15.59 -8.17
N VAL A 164 5.54 -14.98 -8.16
CA VAL A 164 5.39 -13.51 -8.26
C VAL A 164 6.06 -12.83 -7.07
N THR A 165 5.73 -13.24 -5.84
CA THR A 165 6.28 -12.64 -4.60
C THR A 165 7.78 -12.90 -4.47
N ARG A 166 8.24 -14.10 -4.81
CA ARG A 166 9.69 -14.44 -4.86
C ARG A 166 10.45 -13.65 -5.91
N THR A 167 9.85 -13.40 -7.07
CA THR A 167 10.49 -12.60 -8.12
C THR A 167 10.62 -11.15 -7.69
N ALA A 168 9.58 -10.59 -7.06
CA ALA A 168 9.65 -9.23 -6.51
C ALA A 168 10.74 -9.11 -5.42
N SER A 169 10.91 -10.14 -4.60
CA SER A 169 11.94 -10.15 -3.54
C SER A 169 13.38 -10.23 -4.05
N LYS A 170 13.57 -10.58 -5.33
CA LYS A 170 14.90 -10.57 -5.98
C LYS A 170 15.27 -9.18 -6.52
N LEU A 171 14.33 -8.25 -6.56
CA LEU A 171 14.61 -6.88 -6.97
C LEU A 171 15.51 -6.23 -5.92
N GLN A 172 16.59 -5.61 -6.38
CA GLN A 172 17.49 -4.86 -5.53
C GLN A 172 17.17 -3.37 -5.64
N SER A 173 17.15 -2.67 -4.50
CA SER A 173 17.15 -1.21 -4.50
C SER A 173 18.44 -0.79 -5.17
N SER A 174 18.41 0.25 -6.00
CA SER A 174 19.62 0.85 -6.57
C SER A 174 20.36 1.63 -5.46
N GLU A 175 20.79 0.95 -4.40
CA GLU A 175 21.55 1.50 -3.28
C GLU A 175 23.04 1.20 -3.37
N GLU A 176 23.51 0.45 -4.39
CA GLU A 176 24.95 0.29 -4.64
C GLU A 176 25.62 1.52 -5.28
N LEU A 177 24.88 2.59 -5.61
CA LEU A 177 25.44 3.87 -6.08
C LEU A 177 24.73 5.09 -5.46
N THR A 178 24.87 5.30 -4.16
CA THR A 178 24.60 6.63 -3.60
C THR A 178 25.51 6.94 -2.42
N ASP A 179 26.51 7.76 -2.71
CA ASP A 179 27.23 8.56 -1.74
C ASP A 179 26.24 9.19 -0.73
N LEU A 180 26.43 8.90 0.55
CA LEU A 180 25.58 9.29 1.69
C LEU A 180 25.36 10.82 1.80
N SER A 181 26.11 11.60 1.01
CA SER A 181 25.96 13.05 0.85
C SER A 181 24.67 13.44 0.11
N GLN A 182 24.21 12.66 -0.87
CA GLN A 182 23.07 13.03 -1.74
C GLN A 182 21.71 12.79 -1.07
N VAL A 183 21.59 11.72 -0.27
CA VAL A 183 20.36 11.43 0.50
C VAL A 183 20.13 12.48 1.59
N LYS A 184 21.20 12.96 2.23
CA LYS A 184 21.13 14.07 3.19
C LYS A 184 20.77 15.39 2.52
N ALA A 185 21.29 15.65 1.32
CA ALA A 185 20.94 16.85 0.57
C ALA A 185 19.47 16.86 0.12
N LEU A 186 18.92 15.72 -0.29
CA LEU A 186 17.50 15.55 -0.61
C LEU A 186 16.61 15.72 0.63
N ASN A 187 16.93 15.06 1.75
CA ASN A 187 16.16 15.23 3.00
C ASN A 187 16.24 16.67 3.53
N SER A 188 17.40 17.33 3.41
CA SER A 188 17.57 18.71 3.85
C SER A 188 16.90 19.73 2.92
N ALA A 189 16.90 19.49 1.60
CA ALA A 189 16.18 20.31 0.63
C ALA A 189 14.66 20.14 0.76
N MET A 190 14.19 18.94 1.10
CA MET A 190 12.77 18.66 1.37
C MET A 190 12.30 19.33 2.67
N HIS A 191 13.13 19.35 3.72
CA HIS A 191 12.88 20.13 4.93
C HIS A 191 12.85 21.64 4.66
N ALA A 192 13.75 22.15 3.80
CA ALA A 192 13.84 23.57 3.47
C ALA A 192 12.70 24.07 2.57
N LEU A 193 12.11 23.19 1.75
CA LEU A 193 10.98 23.50 0.86
C LEU A 193 9.60 23.35 1.54
N GLY A 194 9.54 22.93 2.80
CA GLY A 194 8.27 22.61 3.48
C GLY A 194 7.47 21.49 2.81
N LEU A 195 8.08 20.78 1.85
CA LEU A 195 7.60 19.52 1.31
C LEU A 195 8.09 18.39 2.24
N VAL A 196 7.53 18.36 3.45
CA VAL A 196 7.17 17.04 3.97
C VAL A 196 6.15 16.54 2.96
N LEU A 197 6.44 15.45 2.25
CA LEU A 197 5.37 14.75 1.55
C LEU A 197 4.42 14.30 2.67
N ILE A 198 3.38 15.09 2.95
CA ILE A 198 2.30 14.79 3.91
C ILE A 198 1.52 13.58 3.45
#